data_AF-A0AAV4LHS7-F1
#
_entry.id   AF-A0AAV4LHS7-F1
#
_cell.length_a   1.000
_cell.length_b   1.000
_cell.length_c   1.000
_cell.angle_alpha   90.00
_cell.angle_beta   90.00
_cell.angle_gamma   90.00
#
_symmetry.space_group_name_H-M   'P 1'
#
loop_
_entity.id
_entity.type
_entity.pdbx_description
1 polymer ?
#
loop_
_entity_poly.entity_id
_entity_poly.type
_entity_poly.pdbx_seq_one_letter_code
_entity_poly.pdbx_strand_id
1 'polypeptide(L)'
;MYETFIKQFIDIMDEQAPVTIVRNRMEMPLGSVCAEQSTWIHARLDLLDDASPYVDVVMTPQNEQVQVGYIVHLPSNDEMTDEQLVRNTQQMDHIDSISVVQPIKGSKTDWYVIKGHMDVQLADEQNNMNSLTHELSNQIVSVMRSTGYDHLNADPDPEEDEIVTWNTEKTV
;
A
#
# COMPACT_ATOMS: atom_id res chain seq x y z
N MET A 1 -21.66 -9.01 -1.26
CA MET A 1 -20.72 -9.40 -0.18
C MET A 1 -19.32 -8.90 -0.51
N TYR A 2 -18.73 -9.30 -1.64
CA TYR A 2 -17.46 -8.74 -2.15
C TYR A 2 -17.42 -7.21 -2.20
N GLU A 3 -18.38 -6.56 -2.86
CA GLU A 3 -18.41 -5.08 -2.98
C GLU A 3 -18.46 -4.37 -1.61
N THR A 4 -19.17 -4.96 -0.63
CA THR A 4 -19.25 -4.45 0.74
C THR A 4 -17.90 -4.59 1.45
N PHE A 5 -17.24 -5.73 1.27
CA PHE A 5 -15.88 -5.97 1.80
C PHE A 5 -14.88 -4.97 1.24
N ILE A 6 -14.88 -4.75 -0.08
CA ILE A 6 -14.01 -3.76 -0.74
C ILE A 6 -14.23 -2.36 -0.17
N LYS A 7 -15.49 -1.92 -0.01
CA LYS A 7 -15.80 -0.61 0.56
C LYS A 7 -15.29 -0.46 1.98
N GLN A 8 -15.58 -1.44 2.85
CA GLN A 8 -15.11 -1.43 4.24
C GLN A 8 -13.59 -1.42 4.33
N PHE A 9 -12.92 -2.20 3.48
CA PHE A 9 -11.47 -2.19 3.40
C PHE A 9 -10.93 -0.81 3.00
N ILE A 10 -11.52 -0.16 1.98
CA ILE A 10 -11.11 1.18 1.55
C ILE A 10 -11.29 2.19 2.70
N ASP A 11 -12.45 2.18 3.35
CA ASP A 11 -12.75 3.11 4.45
C ASP A 11 -11.72 2.96 5.59
N ILE A 12 -11.40 1.73 6.00
CA ILE A 12 -10.42 1.46 7.06
C ILE A 12 -8.98 1.75 6.61
N MET A 13 -8.65 1.44 5.35
CA MET A 13 -7.32 1.72 4.81
C MET A 13 -7.09 3.23 4.77
N ASP A 14 -8.07 4.02 4.33
CA ASP A 14 -7.97 5.48 4.24
C ASP A 14 -7.72 6.15 5.60
N GLU A 15 -8.21 5.56 6.70
CA GLU A 15 -7.91 6.02 8.06
C GLU A 15 -6.44 5.80 8.48
N GLN A 16 -5.71 4.86 7.85
CA GLN A 16 -4.35 4.47 8.23
C GLN A 16 -3.28 4.88 7.22
N ALA A 17 -3.64 4.87 5.94
CA ALA A 17 -2.83 5.16 4.77
C ALA A 17 -3.77 5.64 3.65
N PRO A 18 -3.77 6.95 3.33
CA PRO A 18 -4.69 7.52 2.35
C PRO A 18 -4.77 6.73 1.05
N VAL A 19 -6.00 6.37 0.65
CA VAL A 19 -6.28 5.65 -0.58
C VAL A 19 -6.39 6.65 -1.72
N THR A 20 -5.47 6.56 -2.67
CA THR A 20 -5.35 7.56 -3.74
C THR A 20 -6.02 7.11 -5.03
N ILE A 21 -6.04 5.80 -5.30
CA ILE A 21 -6.63 5.26 -6.53
C ILE A 21 -7.38 3.97 -6.24
N VAL A 22 -8.59 3.86 -6.78
CA VAL A 22 -9.36 2.62 -6.82
C VAL A 22 -9.80 2.36 -8.25
N ARG A 23 -9.50 1.19 -8.80
CA ARG A 23 -9.94 0.78 -10.14
C ARG A 23 -10.56 -0.60 -10.10
N ASN A 24 -11.79 -0.71 -10.59
CA ASN A 24 -12.41 -2.00 -10.89
C ASN A 24 -11.96 -2.45 -12.27
N ARG A 25 -11.53 -3.71 -12.37
CA ARG A 25 -11.15 -4.38 -13.60
C ARG A 25 -12.13 -5.50 -13.87
N MET A 26 -12.53 -5.62 -15.12
CA MET A 26 -13.33 -6.72 -15.62
C MET A 26 -12.63 -7.24 -16.86
N GLU A 27 -12.12 -8.46 -16.78
CA GLU A 27 -11.40 -9.12 -17.87
C GLU A 27 -12.23 -10.30 -18.35
N MET A 28 -12.51 -10.35 -19.65
CA MET A 28 -13.21 -11.47 -20.26
C MET A 28 -12.21 -12.23 -21.15
N PRO A 29 -11.69 -13.38 -20.70
CA PRO A 29 -10.81 -14.19 -21.52
C PRO A 29 -11.51 -14.59 -22.82
N LEU A 30 -10.77 -14.55 -23.93
CA LEU A 30 -11.31 -14.94 -25.24
C LEU A 30 -11.80 -16.39 -25.17
N GLY A 31 -13.08 -16.60 -25.47
CA GLY A 31 -13.73 -17.91 -25.41
C GLY A 31 -14.36 -18.27 -24.06
N SER A 32 -14.26 -17.40 -23.05
CA SER A 32 -15.01 -17.53 -21.80
C SER A 32 -16.42 -16.94 -21.92
N VAL A 33 -17.37 -17.55 -21.19
CA VAL A 33 -18.73 -17.01 -21.01
C VAL A 33 -18.81 -16.11 -19.77
N CYS A 34 -17.84 -16.23 -18.86
CA CYS A 34 -17.76 -15.48 -17.62
C CYS A 34 -16.61 -14.48 -17.65
N ALA A 35 -16.84 -13.28 -17.14
CA ALA A 35 -15.80 -12.29 -16.90
C ALA A 35 -15.21 -12.47 -15.50
N GLU A 36 -13.90 -12.29 -15.40
CA GLU A 36 -13.15 -12.21 -14.14
C GLU A 36 -13.19 -10.75 -13.65
N GLN A 37 -13.61 -10.56 -12.41
CA GLN A 37 -13.67 -9.25 -11.77
C GLN A 37 -12.50 -9.13 -10.80
N SER A 38 -11.88 -7.96 -10.71
CA SER A 38 -10.95 -7.63 -9.62
C SER A 38 -10.99 -6.14 -9.30
N THR A 39 -10.52 -5.77 -8.11
CA THR A 39 -10.37 -4.38 -7.71
C THR A 39 -8.91 -4.13 -7.36
N TRP A 40 -8.32 -3.13 -8.00
CA TRP A 40 -6.99 -2.62 -7.68
C TRP A 40 -7.12 -1.35 -6.84
N ILE A 41 -6.37 -1.29 -5.74
CA ILE A 41 -6.37 -0.21 -4.77
C ILE A 41 -4.92 0.23 -4.59
N HIS A 42 -4.67 1.52 -4.71
CA HIS A 42 -3.39 2.15 -4.44
C HIS A 42 -3.52 3.02 -3.19
N ALA A 43 -2.62 2.82 -2.22
CA ALA A 43 -2.57 3.59 -0.98
C ALA A 43 -1.14 3.97 -0.64
N ARG A 44 -0.96 5.09 0.06
CA ARG A 44 0.35 5.66 0.39
C ARG A 44 0.33 6.17 1.83
N LEU A 45 1.44 6.05 2.56
CA LEU A 45 1.50 6.52 3.96
C LEU A 45 1.43 8.05 4.06
N ASP A 46 2.13 8.76 3.18
CA ASP A 46 2.13 10.22 3.14
C ASP A 46 1.97 10.73 1.71
N LEU A 47 0.95 11.56 1.47
CA LEU A 47 0.67 12.13 0.15
C LEU A 47 1.58 13.29 -0.24
N LEU A 48 2.26 13.90 0.74
CA LEU A 48 3.13 15.05 0.52
C LEU A 48 4.56 14.63 0.20
N ASP A 49 4.95 13.42 0.62
CA ASP A 49 6.28 12.87 0.40
C ASP A 49 6.26 11.83 -0.74
N ASP A 50 6.93 12.17 -1.85
CA ASP A 50 7.07 11.30 -3.01
C ASP A 50 7.90 10.03 -2.71
N ALA A 51 8.78 10.08 -1.71
CA ALA A 51 9.56 8.94 -1.25
C ALA A 51 8.81 8.07 -0.21
N SER A 52 7.57 8.42 0.15
CA SER A 52 6.85 7.67 1.17
C SER A 52 6.49 6.23 0.72
N PRO A 53 6.48 5.26 1.65
CA PRO A 53 6.00 3.92 1.37
C PRO A 53 4.59 3.90 0.78
N TYR A 54 4.41 3.08 -0.25
CA TYR A 54 3.11 2.89 -0.89
C TYR A 54 2.82 1.41 -1.14
N VAL A 55 1.55 1.09 -1.33
CA VAL A 55 1.08 -0.28 -1.57
C VAL A 55 0.09 -0.32 -2.72
N ASP A 56 0.23 -1.36 -3.53
CA ASP A 56 -0.74 -1.77 -4.53
C ASP A 56 -1.40 -3.06 -4.07
N VAL A 57 -2.73 -3.03 -3.89
CA VAL A 57 -3.54 -4.18 -3.47
C VAL A 57 -4.45 -4.58 -4.61
N VAL A 58 -4.49 -5.87 -4.93
CA VAL A 58 -5.40 -6.47 -5.91
C VAL A 58 -6.28 -7.47 -5.18
N MET A 59 -7.59 -7.24 -5.22
CA MET A 59 -8.58 -8.10 -4.60
C MET A 59 -9.41 -8.78 -5.67
N THR A 60 -9.47 -10.11 -5.66
CA THR A 60 -10.20 -10.93 -6.63
C THR A 60 -11.23 -11.79 -5.90
N PRO A 61 -12.53 -11.70 -6.24
CA PRO A 61 -13.54 -12.58 -5.66
C PRO A 61 -13.37 -13.99 -6.21
N GLN A 62 -13.37 -14.97 -5.31
CA GLN A 62 -13.36 -16.40 -5.62
C GLN A 62 -14.51 -17.09 -4.88
N ASN A 63 -15.70 -17.16 -5.50
CA ASN A 63 -16.91 -17.75 -4.90
C ASN A 63 -17.24 -17.13 -3.52
N GLU A 64 -16.92 -17.84 -2.44
CA GLU A 64 -17.15 -17.43 -1.04
C GLU A 64 -15.92 -16.82 -0.36
N GLN A 65 -14.86 -16.60 -1.13
CA GLN A 65 -13.58 -16.05 -0.68
C GLN A 65 -13.20 -14.79 -1.45
N VAL A 66 -12.31 -14.00 -0.88
CA VAL A 66 -11.58 -12.94 -1.57
C VAL A 66 -10.10 -13.25 -1.48
N GLN A 67 -9.47 -13.42 -2.64
CA GLN A 67 -8.03 -13.48 -2.72
C GLN A 67 -7.49 -12.04 -2.76
N VAL A 68 -6.60 -11.72 -1.82
CA VAL A 68 -5.95 -10.42 -1.71
C VAL A 68 -4.47 -10.62 -2.00
N GLY A 69 -3.99 -10.06 -3.10
CA GLY A 69 -2.56 -9.92 -3.38
C GLY A 69 -2.13 -8.49 -3.13
N TYR A 70 -0.97 -8.28 -2.53
CA TYR A 70 -0.45 -6.92 -2.30
C TYR A 70 1.05 -6.82 -2.58
N ILE A 71 1.45 -5.63 -3.03
CA ILE A 71 2.84 -5.27 -3.30
C ILE A 71 3.13 -3.96 -2.57
N VAL A 72 3.97 -4.04 -1.54
CA VAL A 72 4.46 -2.87 -0.81
C VAL A 72 5.79 -2.43 -1.41
N HIS A 73 5.89 -1.13 -1.67
CA HIS A 73 7.08 -0.47 -2.16
C HIS A 73 7.62 0.43 -1.05
N LEU A 74 8.86 0.17 -0.66
CA LEU A 74 9.53 0.86 0.43
C LEU A 74 10.77 1.55 -0.12
N PRO A 75 10.97 2.85 0.14
CA PRO A 75 12.25 3.50 -0.16
C PRO A 75 13.37 2.83 0.65
N SER A 76 14.54 2.66 0.06
CA SER A 76 15.72 2.28 0.83
C SER A 76 16.12 3.44 1.74
N ASN A 77 16.06 3.19 3.05
CA ASN A 77 16.61 4.10 4.04
C ASN A 77 18.07 3.69 4.32
N ASP A 78 19.01 4.64 4.24
CA ASP A 78 20.43 4.42 4.53
C ASP A 78 20.68 3.92 5.97
N GLU A 79 19.72 4.13 6.88
CA GLU A 79 19.84 3.73 8.29
C GLU A 79 19.52 2.25 8.57
N MET A 80 18.88 1.53 7.63
CA MET A 80 18.44 0.15 7.84
C MET A 80 19.14 -0.81 6.90
N THR A 81 19.73 -1.88 7.45
CA THR A 81 20.36 -2.91 6.63
C THR A 81 19.34 -3.87 6.03
N ASP A 82 19.64 -4.43 4.86
CA ASP A 82 18.84 -5.45 4.18
C ASP A 82 18.47 -6.60 5.14
N GLU A 83 19.40 -6.99 6.02
CA GLU A 83 19.23 -8.05 7.00
C GLU A 83 18.22 -7.70 8.10
N GLN A 84 18.15 -6.42 8.52
CA GLN A 84 17.18 -5.93 9.48
C GLN A 84 15.78 -5.87 8.85
N LEU A 85 15.68 -5.39 7.61
CA LEU A 85 14.42 -5.41 6.86
C LEU A 85 13.88 -6.84 6.76
N VAL A 86 14.69 -7.77 6.24
CA VAL A 86 14.27 -9.16 6.07
C VAL A 86 13.82 -9.78 7.39
N ARG A 87 14.49 -9.50 8.51
CA ARG A 87 14.06 -9.98 9.83
C ARG A 87 12.73 -9.36 10.28
N ASN A 88 12.56 -8.05 10.10
CA ASN A 88 11.32 -7.36 10.48
C ASN A 88 10.14 -7.87 9.66
N THR A 89 10.34 -8.14 8.38
CA THR A 89 9.27 -8.64 7.52
C THR A 89 9.04 -10.14 7.65
N GLN A 90 10.07 -10.98 7.83
CA GLN A 90 9.89 -12.43 8.03
C GLN A 90 9.15 -12.80 9.32
N GLN A 91 9.08 -11.87 10.29
CA GLN A 91 8.28 -12.06 11.49
C GLN A 91 6.77 -11.87 11.26
N MET A 92 6.37 -11.37 10.09
CA MET A 92 4.97 -11.22 9.72
C MET A 92 4.53 -12.48 8.95
N ASP A 93 3.51 -13.15 9.46
CA ASP A 93 2.80 -14.18 8.71
C ASP A 93 2.18 -13.52 7.45
N HIS A 94 2.15 -14.20 6.30
CA HIS A 94 1.55 -13.74 5.02
C HIS A 94 2.43 -12.97 4.01
N ILE A 95 3.76 -13.13 4.06
CA ILE A 95 4.67 -12.63 3.02
C ILE A 95 5.22 -13.78 2.17
N ASP A 96 5.13 -13.62 0.85
CA ASP A 96 5.61 -14.61 -0.11
C ASP A 96 7.07 -14.40 -0.48
N SER A 97 7.45 -13.14 -0.68
CA SER A 97 8.77 -12.81 -1.17
C SER A 97 9.13 -11.35 -0.91
N ILE A 98 10.42 -11.12 -0.72
CA ILE A 98 11.04 -9.81 -0.60
C ILE A 98 12.04 -9.72 -1.75
N SER A 99 12.02 -8.62 -2.48
CA SER A 99 12.90 -8.36 -3.63
C SER A 99 13.43 -6.94 -3.55
N VAL A 100 14.73 -6.75 -3.81
CA VAL A 100 15.34 -5.42 -3.93
C VAL A 100 15.28 -5.01 -5.40
N VAL A 101 14.70 -3.86 -5.69
CA VAL A 101 14.66 -3.28 -7.03
C VAL A 101 15.71 -2.17 -7.10
N GLN A 102 16.78 -2.47 -7.83
CA GLN A 102 17.83 -1.49 -8.12
C GLN A 102 17.52 -0.80 -9.46
N PRO A 103 17.56 0.55 -9.51
CA PRO A 103 17.36 1.27 -10.77
C PRO A 103 18.51 0.99 -11.74
N ILE A 104 18.16 0.72 -13.00
CA ILE A 104 19.11 0.38 -14.08
C ILE A 104 20.10 1.52 -14.39
N LYS A 105 19.81 2.75 -13.94
CA LYS A 105 20.60 3.95 -14.22
C LYS A 105 20.87 4.76 -12.95
N GLY A 106 21.83 4.35 -12.13
CA GLY A 106 22.64 5.21 -11.25
C GLY A 106 21.95 6.22 -10.31
N SER A 107 20.62 6.27 -10.22
CA SER A 107 19.91 7.02 -9.19
C SER A 107 20.01 6.22 -7.90
N LYS A 108 20.49 6.86 -6.84
CA LYS A 108 20.77 6.25 -5.54
C LYS A 108 19.51 6.00 -4.70
N THR A 109 18.40 5.66 -5.34
CA THR A 109 17.14 5.35 -4.65
C THR A 109 16.79 3.92 -4.97
N ASP A 110 17.42 3.02 -4.23
CA ASP A 110 17.03 1.62 -4.20
C ASP A 110 15.64 1.52 -3.55
N TRP A 111 14.79 0.63 -4.05
CA TRP A 111 13.47 0.35 -3.48
C TRP A 111 13.40 -1.11 -3.06
N TYR A 112 12.87 -1.36 -1.87
CA TYR A 112 12.47 -2.71 -1.48
C TYR A 112 11.03 -2.95 -1.93
N VAL A 113 10.81 -4.12 -2.52
CA VAL A 113 9.49 -4.57 -2.95
C VAL A 113 9.14 -5.84 -2.18
N ILE A 114 8.05 -5.78 -1.43
CA ILE A 114 7.55 -6.89 -0.62
C ILE A 114 6.23 -7.34 -1.22
N LYS A 115 6.13 -8.64 -1.52
CA LYS A 115 4.93 -9.25 -2.07
C LYS A 115 4.35 -10.22 -1.06
N GLY A 116 3.05 -10.14 -0.86
CA GLY A 116 2.31 -11.08 -0.04
C GLY A 116 0.93 -11.36 -0.63
N HIS A 117 0.32 -12.41 -0.11
CA HIS A 117 -1.07 -12.76 -0.40
C HIS A 117 -1.79 -13.19 0.88
N MET A 118 -3.11 -13.03 0.85
CA MET A 118 -4.02 -13.50 1.88
C MET A 118 -5.32 -13.95 1.23
N ASP A 119 -5.86 -15.07 1.69
CA ASP A 119 -7.19 -15.55 1.32
C ASP A 119 -8.17 -15.29 2.46
N VAL A 120 -9.24 -14.55 2.18
CA VAL A 120 -10.24 -14.12 3.18
C VAL A 120 -11.56 -14.83 2.91
N GLN A 121 -12.05 -15.62 3.88
CA GLN A 121 -13.36 -16.27 3.78
C GLN A 121 -14.49 -15.27 4.12
N LEU A 122 -15.41 -15.05 3.19
CA LEU A 122 -16.54 -14.13 3.39
C LEU A 122 -17.78 -14.78 4.02
N ALA A 123 -17.93 -16.11 3.91
CA ALA A 123 -19.18 -16.82 4.19
C ALA A 123 -19.32 -17.41 5.61
N ASP A 124 -18.39 -17.12 6.53
CA ASP A 124 -18.49 -17.66 7.89
C ASP A 124 -19.35 -16.75 8.78
N GLU A 125 -20.46 -17.28 9.32
CA GLU A 125 -21.38 -16.54 10.21
C GLU A 125 -20.70 -16.04 11.50
N GLN A 126 -19.52 -16.58 11.85
CA GLN A 126 -18.72 -16.16 12.99
C GLN A 126 -17.71 -15.04 12.67
N ASN A 127 -17.41 -14.80 11.38
CA ASN A 127 -16.43 -13.81 10.99
C ASN A 127 -17.09 -12.45 10.77
N ASN A 128 -16.78 -11.51 11.67
CA ASN A 128 -17.14 -10.12 11.47
C ASN A 128 -16.28 -9.53 10.33
N MET A 129 -16.89 -9.24 9.17
CA MET A 129 -16.22 -8.63 8.02
C MET A 129 -15.39 -7.40 8.41
N ASN A 130 -15.88 -6.61 9.36
CA ASN A 130 -15.16 -5.43 9.85
C ASN A 130 -13.82 -5.80 10.51
N SER A 131 -13.82 -6.85 11.33
CA SER A 131 -12.60 -7.33 11.99
C SER A 131 -11.58 -7.84 10.99
N LEU A 132 -12.03 -8.56 9.94
CA LEU A 132 -11.16 -9.05 8.88
C LEU A 132 -10.54 -7.91 8.06
N THR A 133 -11.32 -6.89 7.70
CA THR A 133 -10.81 -5.72 6.98
C THR A 133 -9.85 -4.89 7.83
N HIS A 134 -10.08 -4.80 9.15
CA HIS A 134 -9.14 -4.18 10.08
C HIS A 134 -7.83 -4.95 10.20
N GLU A 135 -7.89 -6.27 10.36
CA GLU A 135 -6.70 -7.10 10.44
C GLU A 135 -5.86 -7.00 9.16
N LEU A 136 -6.51 -7.13 8.00
CA LEU A 136 -5.85 -7.00 6.70
C LEU A 136 -5.19 -5.63 6.51
N SER A 137 -5.91 -4.54 6.80
CA SER A 137 -5.36 -3.17 6.71
C SER A 137 -4.18 -2.98 7.65
N ASN A 138 -4.32 -3.38 8.92
CA ASN A 138 -3.26 -3.28 9.93
C ASN A 138 -2.00 -4.04 9.52
N GLN A 139 -2.14 -5.22 8.93
CA GLN A 139 -1.01 -6.01 8.46
C GLN A 139 -0.30 -5.31 7.30
N ILE A 140 -1.04 -4.86 6.28
CA ILE A 140 -0.47 -4.15 5.13
C ILE A 140 0.26 -2.88 5.60
N VAL A 141 -0.35 -2.08 6.46
CA VAL A 141 0.25 -0.86 7.01
C VAL A 141 1.47 -1.17 7.88
N SER A 142 1.44 -2.28 8.62
CA SER A 142 2.60 -2.72 9.41
C SER A 142 3.78 -3.09 8.51
N VAL A 143 3.54 -3.74 7.36
CA VAL A 143 4.56 -3.98 6.33
C VAL A 143 5.08 -2.66 5.75
N MET A 144 4.18 -1.71 5.44
CA MET A 144 4.57 -0.37 4.95
C MET A 144 5.46 0.40 5.94
N ARG A 145 5.25 0.20 7.25
CA ARG A 145 6.04 0.83 8.32
C ARG A 145 7.28 0.03 8.74
N SER A 146 7.54 -1.12 8.11
CA SER A 146 8.67 -2.00 8.48
C SER A 146 10.05 -1.37 8.30
N THR A 147 10.15 -0.30 7.50
CA THR A 147 11.38 0.50 7.33
C THR A 147 11.60 1.55 8.40
N GLY A 148 10.68 1.71 9.34
CA GLY A 148 10.74 2.80 10.32
C GLY A 148 10.39 4.16 9.73
N TYR A 149 9.68 4.20 8.60
CA TYR A 149 9.15 5.45 8.05
C TYR A 149 8.29 6.17 9.10
N ASP A 150 8.74 7.36 9.49
CA ASP A 150 8.00 8.28 10.35
C ASP A 150 7.73 9.56 9.56
N HIS A 151 6.45 9.89 9.40
CA HIS A 151 5.96 11.12 8.76
C HIS A 151 6.61 12.40 9.31
N LEU A 152 7.19 12.36 10.52
CA LEU A 152 7.88 13.48 11.16
C LEU A 152 9.35 13.63 10.74
N ASN A 153 9.94 12.61 10.10
CA ASN A 153 11.32 12.57 9.64
C ASN A 153 11.43 12.67 8.12
N ALA A 154 10.35 13.02 7.41
CA ALA A 154 10.46 13.42 6.01
C ALA A 154 11.36 14.67 5.97
N ASP A 155 12.61 14.47 5.55
CA ASP A 155 13.56 15.56 5.35
C ASP A 155 12.88 16.55 4.39
N PRO A 156 12.62 17.80 4.82
CA PRO A 156 12.05 18.78 3.91
C PRO A 156 13.03 18.93 2.76
N ASP A 157 12.53 18.69 1.55
CA ASP A 157 13.27 18.85 0.31
C ASP A 157 13.97 20.22 0.34
N PRO A 158 15.31 20.31 0.23
CA PRO A 158 16.02 21.59 0.31
C PRO A 158 15.69 22.56 -0.85
N GLU A 159 14.80 22.16 -1.76
CA GLU A 159 14.32 22.98 -2.88
C GLU A 159 12.99 23.73 -2.61
N GLU A 160 12.29 23.51 -1.49
CA GLU A 160 11.01 24.20 -1.22
C GLU A 160 11.12 25.64 -0.67
N ASP A 161 12.32 26.11 -0.30
CA ASP A 161 12.50 27.45 0.30
C ASP A 161 12.51 28.62 -0.71
N GLU A 162 12.26 28.38 -2.00
CA GLU A 162 12.34 29.44 -3.02
C GLU A 162 11.04 29.70 -3.80
N ILE A 163 9.85 29.57 -3.21
CA ILE A 163 8.61 29.99 -3.90
C ILE A 163 7.63 30.79 -3.00
N VAL A 164 7.61 32.11 -3.27
CA VAL A 164 6.64 33.18 -2.91
C VAL A 164 6.78 33.88 -1.55
N THR A 165 7.63 34.91 -1.49
CA THR A 165 7.41 36.06 -0.60
C THR A 165 6.25 36.90 -1.12
N TRP A 166 5.13 36.94 -0.38
CA TRP A 166 4.06 37.90 -0.64
C TRP A 166 4.52 39.31 -0.27
N ASN A 167 4.66 40.19 -1.27
CA ASN A 167 4.83 41.61 -1.04
C ASN A 167 3.57 42.15 -0.35
N THR A 168 3.69 42.52 0.93
CA THR A 168 2.68 43.31 1.62
C THR A 168 2.79 44.74 1.09
N GLU A 169 1.88 45.11 0.19
CA GLU A 169 1.68 46.51 -0.19
C GLU A 169 1.33 47.31 1.08
N LYS A 170 2.21 48.24 1.44
CA LYS A 170 1.90 49.32 2.38
C LYS A 170 1.00 50.32 1.67
N THR A 171 -0.27 50.36 2.02
CA THR A 171 -1.13 51.50 1.70
C THR A 171 -0.76 52.65 2.64
N VAL A 172 -0.35 53.77 2.03
CA VAL A 172 -0.11 55.09 2.68
C VAL A 172 -1.43 55.75 3.00
#